data_AF-A0A958C1D0-F1
#
_entry.id   AF-A0A958C1D0-F1
#
_cell.length_a   1.000
_cell.length_b   1.000
_cell.length_c   1.000
_cell.angle_alpha   90.00
_cell.angle_beta   90.00
_cell.angle_gamma   90.00
#
_symmetry.space_group_name_H-M   'P 1'
#
loop_
_entity.id
_entity.type
_entity.pdbx_description
1 polymer ?
#
loop_
_entity_poly.entity_id
_entity_poly.type
_entity_poly.pdbx_seq_one_letter_code
_entity_poly.pdbx_strand_id
1 'polypeptide(L)' 'QSLINPGFNLTEQRGQWYDGPGGIPILATYQPTYLVRLSQWDRPKAVAGWHELVADLRMAAERVIGDQ' A
#
# COMPACT_ATOMS: atom_id res chain seq x y z
N GLN A 1 9.42 -1.16 -13.40
CA GLN A 1 10.53 -1.26 -12.44
C GLN A 1 9.91 -1.42 -11.05
N SER A 2 10.25 -2.50 -10.33
CA SER A 2 9.80 -2.66 -8.94
C SER A 2 10.75 -1.90 -8.02
N LEU A 3 10.19 -1.20 -7.02
CA LEU A 3 10.98 -0.52 -5.99
C LEU A 3 11.28 -1.44 -4.79
N ILE A 4 10.62 -2.61 -4.73
CA ILE A 4 10.76 -3.55 -3.61
C ILE A 4 11.23 -4.92 -4.15
N ASN A 5 11.98 -5.62 -3.30
CA ASN A 5 12.53 -6.96 -3.47
C ASN A 5 11.57 -7.93 -4.22
N PRO A 6 12.09 -8.79 -5.14
CA PRO A 6 11.29 -9.78 -5.88
C PRO A 6 10.45 -10.77 -5.03
N GLY A 7 10.86 -11.04 -3.78
CA GLY A 7 10.15 -11.88 -2.82
C GLY A 7 9.14 -11.15 -1.94
N PHE A 8 8.77 -9.91 -2.29
CA PHE A 8 7.82 -9.12 -1.52
C PHE A 8 6.40 -9.67 -1.62
N ASN A 9 5.79 -9.97 -0.46
CA ASN A 9 4.40 -10.38 -0.37
C ASN A 9 3.53 -9.24 0.16
N LEU A 10 2.74 -8.64 -0.73
CA LEU A 10 1.92 -7.48 -0.39
C LEU A 10 0.95 -7.74 0.77
N THR A 11 0.36 -8.93 0.87
CA THR A 11 -0.63 -9.24 1.92
C THR A 11 0.02 -9.33 3.30
N GLU A 12 1.30 -9.71 3.37
CA GLU A 12 2.03 -9.86 4.62
C GLU A 12 2.82 -8.59 5.00
N GLN A 13 3.22 -7.81 4.00
CA GLN A 13 4.28 -6.80 4.13
C GLN A 13 3.79 -5.37 3.80
N ARG A 14 2.51 -5.18 3.49
CA ARG A 14 1.90 -3.84 3.34
C ARG A 14 1.84 -3.06 4.66
N GLY A 15 1.67 -1.74 4.58
CA GLY A 15 1.57 -0.88 5.75
C GLY A 15 2.88 -0.72 6.54
N GLN A 16 4.00 -1.15 5.96
CA GLN A 16 5.34 -1.05 6.53
C GLN A 16 6.19 -0.09 5.70
N TRP A 17 7.02 0.69 6.38
CA TRP A 17 7.97 1.58 5.73
C TRP A 17 9.20 0.81 5.30
N TYR A 18 9.67 1.10 4.09
CA TYR A 18 10.92 0.57 3.55
C TYR A 18 11.81 1.71 3.08
N ASP A 19 13.12 1.46 3.12
CA ASP A 19 14.09 2.36 2.51
C ASP A 19 13.96 2.28 0.99
N GLY A 20 13.61 3.41 0.36
CA GLY A 20 13.58 3.54 -1.09
C GLY A 20 14.83 4.18 -1.66
N PRO A 21 14.95 4.22 -2.99
CA PRO A 21 16.06 4.85 -3.68
C PRO A 21 16.25 6.31 -3.26
N GLY A 22 17.49 6.72 -3.06
CA GLY A 22 17.82 8.10 -2.69
C GLY A 22 17.40 8.49 -1.26
N GLY A 23 17.14 7.51 -0.39
CA GLY A 23 16.72 7.75 1.00
C GLY A 23 15.25 8.18 1.13
N ILE A 24 14.48 8.12 0.04
CA ILE A 24 13.04 8.43 0.07
C ILE A 24 12.31 7.18 0.59
N PRO A 25 11.63 7.25 1.74
CA PRO A 25 10.90 6.12 2.29
C PRO A 25 9.72 5.74 1.38
N ILE A 26 9.50 4.45 1.22
CA ILE A 26 8.42 3.90 0.40
C ILE A 26 7.45 3.07 1.26
N LEU A 27 6.19 3.09 0.86
CA LEU A 27 5.11 2.33 1.49
C LEU A 27 4.42 1.49 0.42
N ALA A 28 4.32 0.19 0.65
CA ALA A 28 3.60 -0.70 -0.24
C ALA A 28 2.11 -0.75 0.13
N THR A 29 1.24 -0.73 -0.88
CA THR A 29 -0.22 -0.78 -0.71
C THR A 29 -0.91 -1.50 -1.87
N TYR A 30 -2.22 -1.73 -1.75
CA TYR A 30 -3.01 -2.29 -2.85
C TYR A 30 -3.08 -1.37 -4.05
N GLN A 31 -2.99 -1.97 -5.23
CA GLN A 31 -3.31 -1.26 -6.45
C GLN A 31 -4.84 -1.13 -6.57
N PRO A 32 -5.40 0.07 -6.87
CA PRO A 32 -6.85 0.27 -6.89
C PRO A 32 -7.64 -0.57 -7.91
N THR A 33 -7.11 -0.79 -9.11
CA THR A 33 -7.76 -1.64 -10.13
C THR A 33 -7.80 -3.12 -9.74
N TYR A 34 -6.88 -3.61 -8.90
CA TYR A 34 -6.97 -4.94 -8.28
C TYR A 34 -8.20 -5.02 -7.35
N LEU A 35 -8.48 -3.99 -6.56
CA LEU A 35 -9.66 -3.97 -5.67
C LEU A 35 -10.98 -3.86 -6.46
N VAL A 36 -11.00 -3.06 -7.53
CA VAL A 36 -12.15 -2.98 -8.45
C VAL A 36 -12.46 -4.34 -9.03
N ARG A 37 -11.43 -5.03 -9.51
CA ARG A 37 -11.51 -6.41 -10.01
C ARG A 37 -12.03 -7.35 -8.92
N LEU A 38 -11.39 -7.35 -7.75
CA LEU A 38 -11.77 -8.18 -6.61
C LEU A 38 -13.24 -8.01 -6.22
N SER A 39 -13.79 -6.79 -6.30
CA SER A 39 -15.19 -6.52 -5.97
C SER A 39 -16.21 -7.28 -6.83
N GLN A 40 -15.82 -7.72 -8.02
CA GLN A 40 -16.68 -8.47 -8.93
C GLN A 40 -16.89 -9.92 -8.52
N TRP A 41 -15.99 -10.49 -7.70
CA TRP A 41 -16.05 -11.89 -7.28
C TRP A 41 -15.93 -12.12 -5.77
N ASP A 42 -15.44 -11.14 -5.00
CA ASP A 42 -15.36 -11.16 -3.54
C ASP A 42 -15.46 -9.73 -2.97
N ARG A 43 -16.70 -9.24 -2.90
CA ARG A 43 -17.01 -7.88 -2.44
C ARG A 43 -16.58 -7.62 -0.98
N PRO A 44 -16.80 -8.52 0.00
CA PRO A 44 -16.33 -8.29 1.37
C PRO A 44 -14.82 -8.07 1.43
N LYS A 45 -14.03 -8.89 0.73
CA LYS A 45 -12.58 -8.74 0.70
C LYS A 45 -12.13 -7.48 -0.03
N ALA A 46 -12.83 -7.07 -1.09
CA ALA A 46 -12.55 -5.80 -1.76
C ALA A 46 -12.79 -4.58 -0.86
N VAL A 47 -13.86 -4.60 -0.04
CA VAL A 47 -14.14 -3.54 0.93
C VAL A 47 -13.06 -3.48 2.00
N ALA A 48 -12.65 -4.62 2.56
CA ALA A 48 -11.53 -4.68 3.51
C ALA A 48 -10.24 -4.10 2.89
N GLY A 49 -9.90 -4.51 1.66
CA GLY A 49 -8.75 -4.00 0.93
C GLY A 49 -8.82 -2.50 0.63
N TRP A 50 -10.02 -1.94 0.45
CA TRP A 50 -10.21 -0.50 0.30
C TRP A 50 -9.90 0.27 1.58
N HIS A 51 -10.36 -0.22 2.74
CA HIS A 51 -10.02 0.39 4.03
C HIS A 51 -8.52 0.36 4.28
N GLU A 52 -7.88 -0.75 3.95
CA GLU A 52 -6.43 -0.94 4.00
C GLU A 52 -5.70 0.08 3.11
N LEU A 53 -6.09 0.22 1.83
CA LEU A 53 -5.52 1.22 0.93
C LEU A 53 -5.62 2.66 1.50
N VAL A 54 -6.79 3.03 2.01
CA VAL A 54 -6.98 4.37 2.59
C VAL A 54 -6.10 4.58 3.83
N ALA A 55 -5.93 3.56 4.67
CA ALA A 55 -5.06 3.64 5.84
C ALA A 55 -3.60 3.89 5.45
N ASP A 56 -3.08 3.17 4.44
CA ASP A 56 -1.70 3.38 3.97
C ASP A 56 -1.50 4.79 3.40
N LEU A 57 -2.46 5.28 2.61
CA LEU A 57 -2.37 6.63 2.05
C LEU A 57 -2.41 7.72 3.15
N ARG A 58 -3.15 7.49 4.24
CA ARG A 58 -3.13 8.38 5.42
C ARG A 58 -1.77 8.36 6.10
N MET A 59 -1.20 7.17 6.34
CA MET A 59 0.15 7.05 6.91
C MET A 59 1.18 7.80 6.06
N ALA A 60 1.07 7.72 4.73
CA ALA A 60 1.93 8.47 3.83
C ALA A 60 1.78 9.99 3.96
N ALA A 61 0.54 10.48 4.06
CA ALA A 61 0.27 11.91 4.26
C ALA A 61 0.78 12.42 5.62
N GLU A 62 0.57 11.66 6.69
CA GLU A 62 1.02 12.00 8.05
C GLU A 62 2.54 12.15 8.11
N ARG A 63 3.28 11.28 7.41
CA ARG A 63 4.74 11.38 7.34
C ARG A 63 5.21 12.66 6.63
N VAL A 64 4.57 13.03 5.53
CA VAL A 64 4.88 14.28 4.81
C VAL A 64 4.60 15.52 5.66
N ILE A 65 3.54 15.48 6.47
CA ILE A 65 3.16 16.60 7.35
C ILE A 65 4.07 16.68 8.58
N GLY A 66 4.49 15.53 9.14
CA GLY A 66 5.37 15.47 10.31
C GLY A 66 6.85 15.77 10.04
N ASP A 67 7.28 15.68 8.77
CA ASP A 67 8.63 16.03 8.33
C ASP A 67 8.75 17.53 7.91
N GLN A 68 7.71 18.36 8.15
CA GLN A 68 7.73 19.83 8.02
C GLN A 68 7.87 20.54 9.36
#